data_AF-A0A7Y7IPQ2-F1
#
_entry.id   AF-A0A7Y7IPQ2-F1
#
_cell.length_a   1.000
_cell.length_b   1.000
_cell.length_c   1.000
_cell.angle_alpha   90.00
_cell.angle_beta   90.00
_cell.angle_gamma   90.00
#
_symmetry.space_group_name_H-M   'P 1'
#
loop_
_entity.id
_entity.type
_entity.pdbx_description
1 polymer ?
#
loop_
_entity_poly.entity_id
_entity_poly.type
_entity_poly.pdbx_seq_one_letter_code
_entity_poly.pdbx_strand_id
1 'polypeptide(L)'
;MPADGIPEPMRPATRMPKLPADSDPESADSAQAGAARASGPGAATAPSATQGTYATAPASAGNNAGPAKAEAVDAGTEDVYVEQSPTSMLQVRPPQEEVDRRLAARQQAANTKPVLPRVFQVLLAVFYPVVLLVLAIRLVTTNAFLWIEYHRPGFPVDSFGFSTDDRLTYGSYTVDYLLNFAGRRYLGDLVNPQGTPLFLEREVAHMADVKSLIDFAFLLGLVLAIVMVIGIIYLSRRSTGGVRRGLFAGSIVTLVLIIGLGVLAFMGWETFFTDFHRIFFANGTWTFYTDDTLIRLFPSQFWSDAGIFIGAFVLVVSSLTLAFTWPTKDRRQAVVRAKRPGRRAAAQ
;
A
#
# COMPACT_ATOMS: atom_id res chain seq x y z
N MET A 1 70.96 -1.00 2.83
CA MET A 1 70.86 -0.93 4.31
C MET A 1 71.62 0.32 4.73
N PRO A 2 71.06 1.29 5.47
CA PRO A 2 69.78 1.36 6.22
C PRO A 2 68.80 2.40 5.59
N ALA A 3 67.61 2.76 6.08
CA ALA A 3 66.58 2.15 6.91
C ALA A 3 65.29 3.01 6.73
N ASP A 4 64.15 2.32 6.62
CA ASP A 4 62.82 2.62 7.16
C ASP A 4 62.29 4.07 7.20
N GLY A 5 61.37 4.36 6.26
CA GLY A 5 60.39 5.44 6.37
C GLY A 5 58.99 4.87 6.60
N ILE A 6 58.48 4.98 7.83
CA ILE A 6 57.09 4.65 8.18
C ILE A 6 56.16 5.75 7.63
N PRO A 7 55.07 5.43 6.92
CA PRO A 7 54.07 6.43 6.55
C PRO A 7 53.19 6.80 7.75
N GLU A 8 53.04 8.11 7.94
CA GLU A 8 52.22 8.74 8.99
C GLU A 8 50.72 8.34 8.85
N PRO A 9 49.99 8.05 9.94
CA PRO A 9 48.57 7.71 9.85
C PRO A 9 47.70 8.92 9.52
N MET A 10 46.81 8.76 8.54
CA MET A 10 45.81 9.75 8.10
C MET A 10 44.97 10.28 9.27
N ARG A 11 44.96 11.61 9.44
CA ARG A 11 44.05 12.32 10.35
C ARG A 11 42.63 12.34 9.75
N PRO A 12 41.57 12.05 10.54
CA PRO A 12 40.20 12.14 10.07
C PRO A 12 39.79 13.60 9.87
N ALA A 13 39.31 13.94 8.67
CA ALA A 13 38.78 15.26 8.33
C ALA A 13 37.42 15.50 9.01
N THR A 14 37.43 15.80 10.30
CA THR A 14 36.27 16.33 11.03
C THR A 14 36.37 17.85 11.09
N ARG A 15 36.03 18.52 9.98
CA ARG A 15 35.69 19.95 10.02
C ARG A 15 34.86 20.34 8.80
N MET A 16 33.54 20.32 8.95
CA MET A 16 32.66 21.00 7.99
C MET A 16 32.91 22.52 8.05
N PRO A 17 33.07 23.22 6.92
CA PRO A 17 33.07 24.68 6.89
C PRO A 17 31.70 25.23 7.29
N LYS A 18 31.71 26.26 8.15
CA LYS A 18 30.52 26.98 8.62
C LYS A 18 30.00 27.87 7.48
N LEU A 19 28.77 27.61 7.00
CA LEU A 19 28.09 28.48 6.04
C LEU A 19 27.72 29.83 6.69
N PRO A 20 27.86 30.97 5.98
CA PRO A 20 27.32 32.25 6.44
C PRO A 20 25.79 32.21 6.44
N ALA A 21 25.21 32.60 7.56
CA ALA A 21 23.80 33.01 7.63
C ALA A 21 23.71 34.46 7.17
N ASP A 22 22.70 34.75 6.36
CA ASP A 22 22.06 36.05 6.05
C ASP A 22 21.12 35.76 4.86
N SER A 23 19.93 36.30 4.67
CA SER A 23 19.07 37.26 5.36
C SER A 23 17.73 37.25 4.60
N ASP A 24 16.65 37.68 5.23
CA ASP A 24 15.30 37.77 4.63
C ASP A 24 15.29 38.57 3.31
N PRO A 25 14.24 38.38 2.49
CA PRO A 25 13.51 39.57 2.09
C PRO A 25 12.00 39.47 2.25
N GLU A 26 11.48 40.64 2.63
CA GLU A 26 10.10 41.08 2.70
C GLU A 26 9.22 40.71 1.50
N SER A 27 7.95 40.57 1.88
CA SER A 27 6.72 40.82 1.13
C SER A 27 6.81 41.82 -0.02
N ALA A 28 6.25 41.44 -1.17
CA ALA A 28 5.57 42.36 -2.07
C ALA A 28 4.28 41.72 -2.62
N ASP A 29 3.21 42.43 -2.32
CA ASP A 29 1.82 42.28 -2.68
C ASP A 29 1.58 42.59 -4.18
N SER A 30 0.69 41.85 -4.86
CA SER A 30 -0.14 42.38 -5.98
C SER A 30 -1.15 41.35 -6.53
N ALA A 31 -2.42 41.62 -6.20
CA ALA A 31 -3.53 41.83 -7.14
C ALA A 31 -3.94 40.74 -8.16
N GLN A 32 -4.92 39.94 -7.75
CA GLN A 32 -6.32 39.92 -8.26
C GLN A 32 -6.62 40.42 -9.70
N ALA A 33 -7.05 39.50 -10.56
CA ALA A 33 -8.03 39.66 -11.67
C ALA A 33 -8.43 38.23 -12.12
N GLY A 34 -9.65 37.85 -12.47
CA GLY A 34 -10.94 38.49 -12.66
C GLY A 34 -11.94 37.39 -13.04
N ALA A 35 -13.20 37.54 -12.65
CA ALA A 35 -14.27 36.56 -12.83
C ALA A 35 -14.93 36.58 -14.23
N ALA A 36 -15.46 35.44 -14.67
CA ALA A 36 -16.64 35.32 -15.56
C ALA A 36 -17.20 33.88 -15.48
N ARG A 37 -18.32 33.64 -14.76
CA ARG A 37 -19.70 33.42 -15.28
C ARG A 37 -19.79 32.44 -16.46
N ALA A 38 -20.29 31.21 -16.25
CA ALA A 38 -21.70 30.78 -16.12
C ALA A 38 -22.36 30.48 -17.48
N SER A 39 -22.84 29.24 -17.65
CA SER A 39 -24.10 28.86 -18.34
C SER A 39 -24.32 27.32 -18.27
N GLY A 40 -25.33 26.88 -17.49
CA GLY A 40 -26.17 25.72 -17.86
C GLY A 40 -27.30 26.20 -18.79
N PRO A 41 -28.39 25.44 -19.08
CA PRO A 41 -29.01 24.42 -18.22
C PRO A 41 -29.68 23.21 -18.94
N GLY A 42 -30.32 22.34 -18.15
CA GLY A 42 -31.43 21.46 -18.56
C GLY A 42 -31.09 19.97 -18.62
N ALA A 43 -31.93 19.01 -18.21
CA ALA A 43 -33.26 19.04 -17.61
C ALA A 43 -33.53 17.66 -16.97
N ALA A 44 -34.44 17.64 -16.01
CA ALA A 44 -34.95 16.48 -15.30
C ALA A 44 -35.77 15.52 -16.18
N THR A 45 -35.88 14.24 -15.79
CA THR A 45 -37.15 13.53 -15.50
C THR A 45 -36.94 12.02 -15.27
N ALA A 46 -37.41 11.53 -14.12
CA ALA A 46 -37.98 10.19 -13.93
C ALA A 46 -39.52 10.37 -13.93
N PRO A 47 -40.37 9.37 -14.26
CA PRO A 47 -40.64 8.26 -13.32
C PRO A 47 -41.09 6.92 -13.98
N SER A 48 -41.17 5.83 -13.21
CA SER A 48 -42.41 5.05 -13.02
C SER A 48 -42.16 3.60 -12.57
N ALA A 49 -43.05 3.17 -11.68
CA ALA A 49 -43.17 1.83 -11.10
C ALA A 49 -43.76 0.81 -12.09
N THR A 50 -43.49 -0.48 -11.86
CA THR A 50 -44.39 -1.56 -12.31
C THR A 50 -44.30 -2.77 -11.38
N GLN A 51 -45.45 -3.18 -10.85
CA GLN A 51 -45.74 -4.42 -10.14
C GLN A 51 -46.07 -5.55 -11.14
N GLY A 52 -46.02 -6.81 -10.70
CA GLY A 52 -46.49 -7.99 -11.44
C GLY A 52 -45.62 -9.22 -11.13
N THR A 53 -45.78 -9.97 -10.04
CA THR A 53 -46.80 -11.02 -9.78
C THR A 53 -47.13 -11.93 -10.98
N TYR A 54 -46.62 -13.17 -10.92
CA TYR A 54 -47.09 -14.37 -11.62
C TYR A 54 -47.47 -15.39 -10.53
N ALA A 55 -48.75 -15.79 -10.40
CA ALA A 55 -49.37 -17.01 -10.97
C ALA A 55 -48.76 -18.30 -10.33
N THR A 56 -49.49 -19.27 -9.78
CA THR A 56 -50.73 -19.96 -10.19
C THR A 56 -51.28 -20.83 -9.04
N ALA A 57 -52.61 -21.03 -9.00
CA ALA A 57 -53.36 -22.02 -8.20
C ALA A 57 -53.29 -23.45 -8.84
N PRO A 58 -54.08 -24.50 -8.48
CA PRO A 58 -55.14 -24.62 -7.46
C PRO A 58 -55.23 -25.98 -6.71
N ALA A 59 -56.29 -26.09 -5.90
CA ALA A 59 -57.12 -27.29 -5.61
C ALA A 59 -56.71 -28.25 -4.48
N SER A 60 -57.54 -28.34 -3.45
CA SER A 60 -58.57 -29.41 -3.39
C SER A 60 -59.55 -29.16 -2.25
N ALA A 61 -60.82 -29.40 -2.57
CA ALA A 61 -61.96 -29.35 -1.69
C ALA A 61 -62.13 -30.70 -0.96
N GLY A 62 -62.72 -30.66 0.24
CA GLY A 62 -63.14 -31.84 0.99
C GLY A 62 -64.21 -31.45 2.01
N ASN A 63 -65.46 -31.64 1.61
CA ASN A 63 -66.68 -31.42 2.39
C ASN A 63 -66.75 -32.32 3.64
N ASN A 64 -67.41 -31.85 4.70
CA ASN A 64 -68.61 -32.50 5.24
C ASN A 64 -69.29 -31.65 6.33
N ALA A 65 -70.62 -31.57 6.21
CA ALA A 65 -71.56 -30.85 7.06
C ALA A 65 -72.09 -31.74 8.20
N GLY A 66 -72.16 -31.24 9.43
CA GLY A 66 -73.42 -31.01 10.18
C GLY A 66 -73.66 -32.04 11.31
N PRO A 67 -74.65 -31.86 12.23
CA PRO A 67 -75.02 -30.68 13.02
C PRO A 67 -75.18 -30.95 14.55
N ALA A 68 -75.46 -29.88 15.32
CA ALA A 68 -76.15 -29.73 16.62
C ALA A 68 -76.37 -30.95 17.56
N LYS A 69 -76.29 -30.86 18.91
CA LYS A 69 -77.07 -29.99 19.81
C LYS A 69 -76.62 -30.21 21.27
N ALA A 70 -76.92 -29.24 22.12
CA ALA A 70 -76.66 -29.15 23.56
C ALA A 70 -77.31 -30.23 24.44
N GLU A 71 -76.69 -30.51 25.59
CA GLU A 71 -77.38 -30.68 26.87
C GLU A 71 -76.42 -30.48 28.06
N ALA A 72 -77.01 -30.05 29.18
CA ALA A 72 -76.38 -29.49 30.37
C ALA A 72 -76.35 -30.47 31.56
N VAL A 73 -76.06 -29.92 32.75
CA VAL A 73 -76.10 -30.52 34.12
C VAL A 73 -74.77 -31.23 34.47
N ASP A 74 -74.05 -30.96 35.58
CA ASP A 74 -74.45 -30.64 36.94
C ASP A 74 -73.35 -29.90 37.74
N ALA A 75 -73.76 -29.33 38.87
CA ALA A 75 -73.09 -28.48 39.85
C ALA A 75 -71.87 -29.08 40.57
N GLY A 76 -71.04 -28.19 41.12
CA GLY A 76 -69.97 -28.53 42.05
C GLY A 76 -69.05 -27.34 42.34
N THR A 77 -69.52 -26.43 43.18
CA THR A 77 -68.83 -25.25 43.70
C THR A 77 -67.55 -25.62 44.43
N GLU A 78 -66.39 -25.21 43.91
CA GLU A 78 -65.22 -24.91 44.73
C GLU A 78 -64.63 -23.57 44.28
N ASP A 79 -64.81 -22.54 45.10
CA ASP A 79 -64.11 -21.27 44.99
C ASP A 79 -62.61 -21.52 45.22
N VAL A 80 -61.89 -21.81 44.14
CA VAL A 80 -60.43 -21.81 44.17
C VAL A 80 -59.97 -20.36 44.27
N TYR A 81 -59.58 -19.97 45.48
CA TYR A 81 -58.90 -18.72 45.77
C TYR A 81 -57.62 -18.62 44.92
N VAL A 82 -57.66 -17.87 43.82
CA VAL A 82 -56.46 -17.52 43.04
C VAL A 82 -55.74 -16.40 43.78
N GLU A 83 -54.79 -16.79 44.62
CA GLU A 83 -53.87 -15.82 45.20
C GLU A 83 -52.98 -15.26 44.08
N GLN A 84 -53.25 -14.03 43.65
CA GLN A 84 -52.41 -13.28 42.72
C GLN A 84 -51.09 -12.91 43.42
N SER A 85 -50.18 -13.88 43.50
CA SER A 85 -48.80 -13.61 43.91
C SER A 85 -48.14 -12.65 42.89
N PRO A 86 -47.29 -11.69 43.33
CA PRO A 86 -46.66 -10.69 42.45
C PRO A 86 -45.73 -11.29 41.37
N THR A 87 -45.45 -12.59 41.48
CA THR A 87 -44.66 -13.39 40.54
C THR A 87 -45.42 -13.84 39.29
N SER A 88 -46.74 -13.71 39.22
CA SER A 88 -47.52 -14.06 38.02
C SER A 88 -47.23 -13.13 36.82
N MET A 89 -46.83 -11.87 37.06
CA MET A 89 -46.41 -10.95 35.99
C MET A 89 -45.03 -11.25 35.39
N LEU A 90 -44.25 -12.18 35.96
CA LEU A 90 -43.00 -12.66 35.39
C LEU A 90 -43.16 -13.84 34.43
N GLN A 91 -44.38 -14.36 34.23
CA GLN A 91 -44.69 -15.48 33.33
C GLN A 91 -45.41 -15.05 32.03
N VAL A 92 -45.46 -13.76 31.71
CA VAL A 92 -45.92 -13.33 30.39
C VAL A 92 -44.85 -13.68 29.36
N ARG A 93 -44.99 -14.88 28.76
CA ARG A 93 -44.20 -15.29 27.59
C ARG A 93 -44.38 -14.19 26.54
N PRO A 94 -43.30 -13.54 26.07
CA PRO A 94 -43.41 -12.52 25.04
C PRO A 94 -44.19 -13.08 23.84
N PRO A 95 -45.02 -12.25 23.17
CA PRO A 95 -45.75 -12.68 21.98
C PRO A 95 -44.81 -13.40 21.02
N GLN A 96 -45.24 -14.52 20.45
CA GLN A 96 -44.39 -15.40 19.64
C GLN A 96 -43.73 -14.61 18.48
N GLU A 97 -44.45 -13.65 17.91
CA GLU A 97 -43.98 -12.74 16.87
C GLU A 97 -42.78 -11.86 17.30
N GLU A 98 -42.74 -11.41 18.57
CA GLU A 98 -41.61 -10.64 19.09
C GLU A 98 -40.39 -11.53 19.36
N VAL A 99 -40.60 -12.77 19.82
CA VAL A 99 -39.53 -13.76 19.97
C VAL A 99 -38.90 -14.08 18.61
N ASP A 100 -39.73 -14.27 17.59
CA ASP A 100 -39.30 -14.58 16.23
C ASP A 100 -38.60 -13.37 15.59
N ARG A 101 -39.10 -12.14 15.80
CA ARG A 101 -38.43 -10.90 15.37
C ARG A 101 -37.07 -10.73 16.04
N ARG A 102 -36.95 -11.00 17.35
CA ARG A 102 -35.68 -10.93 18.09
C ARG A 102 -34.70 -12.03 17.67
N LEU A 103 -35.19 -13.23 17.36
CA LEU A 103 -34.39 -14.31 16.79
C LEU A 103 -33.92 -13.97 15.38
N ALA A 104 -34.80 -13.45 14.52
CA ALA A 104 -34.45 -13.00 13.18
C ALA A 104 -33.43 -11.86 13.21
N ALA A 105 -33.60 -10.87 14.11
CA ALA A 105 -32.64 -9.79 14.32
C ALA A 105 -31.28 -10.31 14.83
N ARG A 106 -31.28 -11.28 15.76
CA ARG A 106 -30.05 -11.95 16.24
C ARG A 106 -29.39 -12.78 15.14
N GLN A 107 -30.16 -13.45 14.30
CA GLN A 107 -29.67 -14.22 13.16
C GLN A 107 -29.12 -13.29 12.06
N GLN A 108 -29.77 -12.16 11.78
CA GLN A 108 -29.28 -11.12 10.87
C GLN A 108 -27.98 -10.49 11.39
N ALA A 109 -27.91 -10.17 12.69
CA ALA A 109 -26.69 -9.67 13.34
C ALA A 109 -25.57 -10.71 13.33
N ALA A 110 -25.88 -11.99 13.55
CA ALA A 110 -24.92 -13.09 13.47
C ALA A 110 -24.44 -13.40 12.03
N ASN A 111 -25.31 -13.16 11.03
CA ASN A 111 -25.02 -13.38 9.61
C ASN A 111 -24.30 -12.20 8.96
N THR A 112 -24.28 -11.01 9.59
CA THR A 112 -23.54 -9.86 9.09
C THR A 112 -22.05 -10.09 9.29
N LYS A 113 -21.39 -10.60 8.23
CA LYS A 113 -19.94 -10.81 8.22
C LYS A 113 -19.24 -9.47 8.52
N PRO A 114 -18.27 -9.41 9.44
CA PRO A 114 -17.61 -8.15 9.74
C PRO A 114 -16.89 -7.66 8.48
N VAL A 115 -17.37 -6.55 7.92
CA VAL A 115 -16.86 -5.95 6.68
C VAL A 115 -15.47 -5.35 6.89
N LEU A 116 -15.19 -4.85 8.10
CA LEU A 116 -13.97 -4.13 8.43
C LEU A 116 -12.69 -4.99 8.33
N PRO A 117 -12.63 -6.24 8.84
CA PRO A 117 -11.50 -7.14 8.58
C PRO A 117 -11.28 -7.49 7.11
N ARG A 118 -12.32 -7.46 6.26
CA ARG A 118 -12.15 -7.66 4.81
C ARG A 118 -11.53 -6.43 4.17
N VAL A 119 -11.98 -5.24 4.55
CA VAL A 119 -11.41 -3.97 4.08
C VAL A 119 -9.91 -3.93 4.38
N PHE A 120 -9.49 -4.20 5.62
CA PHE A 120 -8.07 -4.23 5.97
C PHE A 120 -7.27 -5.32 5.24
N GLN A 121 -7.89 -6.45 4.87
CA GLN A 121 -7.24 -7.47 4.04
C GLN A 121 -6.98 -6.97 2.61
N VAL A 122 -7.94 -6.28 2.03
CA VAL A 122 -7.81 -5.68 0.70
C VAL A 122 -6.78 -4.55 0.73
N LEU A 123 -6.84 -3.66 1.71
CA LEU A 123 -5.83 -2.61 1.89
C LEU A 123 -4.43 -3.20 2.02
N LEU A 124 -4.26 -4.26 2.81
CA LEU A 124 -2.98 -4.94 2.94
C LEU A 124 -2.49 -5.52 1.61
N ALA A 125 -3.38 -6.10 0.81
CA ALA A 125 -3.04 -6.64 -0.50
C ALA A 125 -2.65 -5.55 -1.51
N VAL A 126 -3.31 -4.39 -1.47
CA VAL A 126 -3.06 -3.26 -2.37
C VAL A 126 -1.80 -2.48 -1.98
N PHE A 127 -1.55 -2.28 -0.69
CA PHE A 127 -0.41 -1.50 -0.21
C PHE A 127 0.90 -2.27 -0.25
N TYR A 128 0.85 -3.60 -0.09
CA TYR A 128 2.01 -4.47 -0.11
C TYR A 128 2.93 -4.27 -1.34
N PRO A 129 2.46 -4.31 -2.61
CA PRO A 129 3.31 -4.07 -3.77
C PRO A 129 4.01 -2.71 -3.73
N VAL A 130 3.28 -1.65 -3.35
CA VAL A 130 3.84 -0.28 -3.33
C VAL A 130 4.90 -0.14 -2.25
N VAL A 131 4.62 -0.60 -1.03
CA VAL A 131 5.57 -0.52 0.09
C VAL A 131 6.83 -1.34 -0.20
N LEU A 132 6.67 -2.53 -0.78
CA LEU A 132 7.82 -3.37 -1.14
C LEU A 132 8.66 -2.75 -2.26
N LEU A 133 8.03 -2.14 -3.27
CA LEU A 133 8.72 -1.43 -4.33
C LEU A 133 9.48 -0.22 -3.80
N VAL A 134 8.86 0.60 -2.96
CA VAL A 134 9.52 1.76 -2.33
C VAL A 134 10.72 1.34 -1.49
N LEU A 135 10.59 0.24 -0.75
CA LEU A 135 11.72 -0.34 -0.01
C LEU A 135 12.87 -0.75 -0.95
N ALA A 136 12.56 -1.38 -2.09
CA ALA A 136 13.57 -1.77 -3.08
C ALA A 136 14.28 -0.55 -3.68
N ILE A 137 13.54 0.49 -4.05
CA ILE A 137 14.09 1.78 -4.53
C ILE A 137 15.01 2.38 -3.46
N ARG A 138 14.56 2.40 -2.20
CA ARG A 138 15.34 2.93 -1.07
C ARG A 138 16.68 2.20 -0.88
N LEU A 139 16.76 0.90 -1.16
CA LEU A 139 17.99 0.13 -1.07
C LEU A 139 18.98 0.50 -2.19
N VAL A 140 18.48 0.72 -3.41
CA VAL A 140 19.29 1.16 -4.56
C VAL A 140 19.75 2.62 -4.41
N THR A 141 18.93 3.49 -3.83
CA THR A 141 19.31 4.87 -3.51
C THR A 141 20.20 4.91 -2.26
N THR A 142 21.38 4.29 -2.33
CA THR A 142 22.40 4.31 -1.29
C THR A 142 23.79 4.36 -1.90
N ASN A 143 24.73 5.01 -1.20
CA ASN A 143 26.14 4.97 -1.58
C ASN A 143 26.73 3.55 -1.51
N ALA A 144 26.14 2.66 -0.70
CA ALA A 144 26.53 1.26 -0.67
C ALA A 144 26.21 0.55 -1.99
N PHE A 145 24.99 0.74 -2.53
CA PHE A 145 24.63 0.19 -3.84
C PHE A 145 25.52 0.79 -4.94
N LEU A 146 25.72 2.11 -4.93
CA LEU A 146 26.63 2.79 -5.86
C LEU A 146 28.03 2.15 -5.82
N TRP A 147 28.59 1.97 -4.64
CA TRP A 147 29.91 1.38 -4.47
C TRP A 147 29.96 -0.06 -5.00
N ILE A 148 28.96 -0.89 -4.69
CA ILE A 148 28.88 -2.28 -5.17
C ILE A 148 28.85 -2.31 -6.70
N GLU A 149 28.03 -1.46 -7.29
CA GLU A 149 27.84 -1.42 -8.74
C GLU A 149 29.11 -0.97 -9.47
N TYR A 150 29.85 -0.02 -8.92
CA TYR A 150 31.10 0.44 -9.51
C TYR A 150 32.28 -0.53 -9.35
N HIS A 151 32.22 -1.42 -8.36
CA HIS A 151 33.27 -2.42 -8.10
C HIS A 151 32.96 -3.80 -8.67
N ARG A 152 31.79 -4.00 -9.29
CA ARG A 152 31.47 -5.29 -9.90
C ARG A 152 32.38 -5.53 -11.12
N PRO A 153 32.71 -6.79 -11.41
CA PRO A 153 33.39 -7.13 -12.66
C PRO A 153 32.56 -6.73 -13.88
N GLY A 154 33.22 -6.08 -14.84
CA GLY A 154 32.63 -5.76 -16.15
C GLY A 154 31.78 -4.48 -16.21
N PHE A 155 31.77 -3.65 -15.16
CA PHE A 155 31.13 -2.33 -15.24
C PHE A 155 31.89 -1.42 -16.24
N PRO A 156 31.19 -0.69 -17.12
CA PRO A 156 31.82 0.08 -18.19
C PRO A 156 32.66 1.22 -17.66
N VAL A 157 33.86 1.39 -18.23
CA VAL A 157 34.72 2.55 -18.01
C VAL A 157 34.10 3.80 -18.63
N ASP A 158 34.34 4.96 -18.02
CA ASP A 158 33.95 6.24 -18.65
C ASP A 158 34.87 6.55 -19.82
N SER A 159 34.28 6.77 -20.99
CA SER A 159 35.03 7.06 -22.23
C SER A 159 35.55 8.51 -22.29
N PHE A 160 35.07 9.37 -21.38
CA PHE A 160 35.38 10.81 -21.35
C PHE A 160 36.33 11.21 -20.22
N GLY A 161 36.91 10.23 -19.52
CA GLY A 161 38.07 10.43 -18.65
C GLY A 161 37.83 10.46 -17.14
N PHE A 162 36.61 10.24 -16.65
CA PHE A 162 36.43 10.01 -15.22
C PHE A 162 37.00 8.64 -14.81
N SER A 163 37.84 8.65 -13.78
CA SER A 163 38.23 7.41 -13.11
C SER A 163 37.05 6.82 -12.32
N THR A 164 37.16 5.56 -11.89
CA THR A 164 36.17 4.97 -10.98
C THR A 164 36.04 5.79 -9.69
N ASP A 165 37.14 6.31 -9.16
CA ASP A 165 37.15 7.13 -7.94
C ASP A 165 36.44 8.48 -8.14
N ASP A 166 36.63 9.11 -9.31
CA ASP A 166 35.89 10.32 -9.68
C ASP A 166 34.38 10.04 -9.71
N ARG A 167 33.98 8.93 -10.34
CA ARG A 167 32.56 8.57 -10.49
C ARG A 167 31.92 8.21 -9.15
N LEU A 168 32.66 7.55 -8.26
CA LEU A 168 32.22 7.31 -6.88
C LEU A 168 32.08 8.60 -6.09
N THR A 169 33.04 9.51 -6.21
CA THR A 169 33.02 10.80 -5.51
C THR A 169 31.85 11.65 -5.99
N TYR A 170 31.77 11.94 -7.28
CA TYR A 170 30.71 12.79 -7.84
C TYR A 170 29.33 12.12 -7.82
N GLY A 171 29.28 10.80 -8.05
CA GLY A 171 28.07 10.01 -7.93
C GLY A 171 27.52 10.02 -6.50
N SER A 172 28.39 9.96 -5.48
CA SER A 172 27.95 9.99 -4.08
C SER A 172 27.26 11.30 -3.70
N TYR A 173 27.74 12.46 -4.18
CA TYR A 173 27.02 13.72 -4.00
C TYR A 173 25.63 13.68 -4.62
N THR A 174 25.50 13.07 -5.80
CA THR A 174 24.21 12.95 -6.49
C THR A 174 23.24 12.05 -5.72
N VAL A 175 23.72 10.93 -5.16
CA VAL A 175 22.91 10.04 -4.31
C VAL A 175 22.55 10.70 -2.97
N ASP A 176 23.50 11.40 -2.34
CA ASP A 176 23.27 12.13 -1.09
C ASP A 176 22.22 13.24 -1.27
N TYR A 177 22.25 13.94 -2.41
CA TYR A 177 21.24 14.95 -2.75
C TYR A 177 19.82 14.39 -2.74
N LEU A 178 19.62 13.16 -3.23
CA LEU A 178 18.30 12.52 -3.22
C LEU A 178 17.77 12.28 -1.80
N LEU A 179 18.65 12.11 -0.81
CA LEU A 179 18.26 11.74 0.56
C LEU A 179 18.34 12.87 1.59
N ASN A 180 19.02 13.97 1.25
CA ASN A 180 19.20 15.10 2.16
C ASN A 180 18.09 16.17 1.97
N PHE A 181 18.15 17.26 2.74
CA PHE A 181 17.20 18.39 2.65
C PHE A 181 17.75 19.59 1.88
N ALA A 182 18.87 19.43 1.16
CA ALA A 182 19.51 20.53 0.48
C ALA A 182 18.76 20.91 -0.81
N GLY A 183 18.83 22.19 -1.17
CA GLY A 183 18.30 22.70 -2.44
C GLY A 183 19.22 22.42 -3.62
N ARG A 184 18.79 22.84 -4.82
CA ARG A 184 19.50 22.63 -6.10
C ARG A 184 20.97 23.07 -6.10
N ARG A 185 21.31 24.08 -5.30
CA ARG A 185 22.68 24.57 -5.10
C ARG A 185 23.66 23.51 -4.60
N TYR A 186 23.17 22.47 -3.92
CA TYR A 186 24.01 21.36 -3.47
C TYR A 186 24.76 20.68 -4.62
N LEU A 187 24.12 20.52 -5.78
CA LEU A 187 24.76 20.03 -6.99
C LEU A 187 25.24 21.17 -7.90
N GLY A 188 24.50 22.28 -7.95
CA GLY A 188 24.81 23.41 -8.83
C GLY A 188 26.08 24.18 -8.48
N ASP A 189 26.48 24.17 -7.21
CA ASP A 189 27.68 24.87 -6.74
C ASP A 189 28.92 23.93 -6.76
N LEU A 190 28.79 22.67 -7.18
CA LEU A 190 29.92 21.74 -7.33
C LEU A 190 30.78 22.14 -8.54
N VAL A 191 32.09 22.16 -8.35
CA VAL A 191 33.07 22.46 -9.39
C VAL A 191 34.07 21.32 -9.53
N ASN A 192 34.58 21.13 -10.74
CA ASN A 192 35.66 20.19 -11.01
C ASN A 192 37.03 20.79 -10.56
N PRO A 193 38.15 20.05 -10.65
CA PRO A 193 39.47 20.55 -10.29
C PRO A 193 39.93 21.80 -11.07
N GLN A 194 39.32 22.08 -12.22
CA GLN A 194 39.59 23.26 -13.06
C GLN A 194 38.73 24.48 -12.67
N GLY A 195 37.86 24.35 -11.66
CA GLY A 195 37.00 25.42 -11.18
C GLY A 195 35.77 25.69 -12.05
N THR A 196 35.47 24.84 -13.04
CA THR A 196 34.24 24.94 -13.83
C THR A 196 33.12 24.13 -13.19
N PRO A 197 31.84 24.54 -13.36
CA PRO A 197 30.70 23.77 -12.85
C PRO A 197 30.78 22.29 -13.26
N LEU A 198 30.59 21.40 -12.28
CA LEU A 198 30.64 19.96 -12.49
C LEU A 198 29.39 19.46 -13.24
N PHE A 199 28.24 20.01 -12.90
CA PHE A 199 26.96 19.73 -13.56
C PHE A 199 26.47 20.94 -14.35
N LEU A 200 25.84 20.69 -15.49
CA LEU A 200 25.10 21.69 -16.25
C LEU A 200 23.82 22.07 -15.51
N GLU A 201 23.32 23.28 -15.74
CA GLU A 201 22.06 23.75 -15.13
C GLU A 201 20.88 22.82 -15.42
N ARG A 202 20.82 22.26 -16.64
CA ARG A 202 19.80 21.28 -17.05
C ARG A 202 19.88 19.96 -16.28
N GLU A 203 21.07 19.50 -15.93
CA GLU A 203 21.27 18.26 -15.15
C GLU A 203 20.84 18.49 -13.70
N VAL A 204 21.17 19.66 -13.15
CA VAL A 204 20.72 20.07 -11.81
C VAL A 204 19.19 20.26 -11.76
N ALA A 205 18.58 20.77 -12.83
CA ALA A 205 17.12 20.87 -12.94
C ALA A 205 16.48 19.48 -12.91
N HIS A 206 16.97 18.56 -13.74
CA HIS A 206 16.47 17.19 -13.77
C HIS A 206 16.64 16.47 -12.43
N MET A 207 17.80 16.61 -11.78
CA MET A 207 18.01 16.02 -10.46
C MET A 207 17.05 16.57 -9.41
N ALA A 208 16.62 17.84 -9.52
CA ALA A 208 15.60 18.42 -8.64
C ALA A 208 14.21 17.77 -8.86
N ASP A 209 13.86 17.50 -10.12
CA ASP A 209 12.63 16.77 -10.46
C ASP A 209 12.68 15.33 -9.91
N VAL A 210 13.81 14.64 -10.11
CA VAL A 210 14.04 13.28 -9.58
C VAL A 210 13.94 13.28 -8.05
N LYS A 211 14.56 14.26 -7.37
CA LYS A 211 14.48 14.40 -5.92
C LYS A 211 13.04 14.54 -5.46
N SER A 212 12.26 15.40 -6.10
CA SER A 212 10.84 15.62 -5.75
C SER A 212 10.02 14.33 -5.91
N LEU A 213 10.27 13.55 -6.97
CA LEU A 213 9.62 12.26 -7.20
C LEU A 213 10.00 11.23 -6.11
N ILE A 214 11.29 11.14 -5.77
CA ILE A 214 11.79 10.23 -4.74
C ILE A 214 11.24 10.60 -3.35
N ASP A 215 11.25 11.88 -2.99
CA ASP A 215 10.70 12.38 -1.73
C ASP A 215 9.20 12.04 -1.62
N PHE A 216 8.43 12.25 -2.69
CA PHE A 216 7.02 11.85 -2.74
C PHE A 216 6.84 10.33 -2.59
N ALA A 217 7.62 9.53 -3.33
CA ALA A 217 7.54 8.07 -3.26
C ALA A 217 7.87 7.53 -1.87
N PHE A 218 8.89 8.10 -1.21
CA PHE A 218 9.27 7.71 0.16
C PHE A 218 8.23 8.13 1.19
N LEU A 219 7.67 9.33 1.08
CA LEU A 219 6.58 9.76 1.96
C LEU A 219 5.34 8.87 1.80
N LEU A 220 4.93 8.60 0.56
CA LEU A 220 3.81 7.72 0.26
C LEU A 220 4.08 6.31 0.80
N GLY A 221 5.25 5.74 0.53
CA GLY A 221 5.64 4.42 1.02
C GLY A 221 5.63 4.36 2.55
N LEU A 222 6.12 5.39 3.23
CA LEU A 222 6.09 5.48 4.70
C LEU A 222 4.66 5.49 5.25
N VAL A 223 3.79 6.34 4.69
CA VAL A 223 2.37 6.41 5.09
C VAL A 223 1.68 5.07 4.87
N LEU A 224 1.86 4.45 3.69
CA LEU A 224 1.27 3.14 3.40
C LEU A 224 1.83 2.04 4.32
N ALA A 225 3.12 2.06 4.63
CA ALA A 225 3.73 1.12 5.56
C ALA A 225 3.14 1.26 6.98
N ILE A 226 2.95 2.48 7.48
CA ILE A 226 2.29 2.72 8.78
C ILE A 226 0.86 2.17 8.77
N VAL A 227 0.08 2.45 7.72
CA VAL A 227 -1.29 1.92 7.60
C VAL A 227 -1.31 0.40 7.51
N MET A 228 -0.35 -0.21 6.80
CA MET A 228 -0.19 -1.66 6.77
C MET A 228 0.11 -2.23 8.16
N VAL A 229 1.02 -1.63 8.92
CA VAL A 229 1.34 -2.07 10.29
C VAL A 229 0.11 -2.00 11.20
N ILE A 230 -0.64 -0.89 11.15
CA ILE A 230 -1.91 -0.74 11.89
C ILE A 230 -2.90 -1.83 11.47
N GLY A 231 -3.06 -2.07 10.16
CA GLY A 231 -3.92 -3.11 9.61
C GLY A 231 -3.51 -4.52 10.06
N ILE A 232 -2.22 -4.81 10.12
CA ILE A 232 -1.67 -6.08 10.61
C ILE A 232 -1.98 -6.27 12.10
N ILE A 233 -1.77 -5.23 12.93
CA ILE A 233 -2.08 -5.27 14.36
C ILE A 233 -3.58 -5.48 14.56
N TYR A 234 -4.43 -4.76 13.83
CA TYR A 234 -5.88 -4.91 13.89
C TYR A 234 -6.32 -6.32 13.48
N LEU A 235 -5.85 -6.83 12.34
CA LEU A 235 -6.22 -8.14 11.81
C LEU A 235 -5.71 -9.29 12.68
N SER A 236 -4.52 -9.18 13.25
CA SER A 236 -3.96 -10.21 14.14
C SER A 236 -4.82 -10.39 15.40
N ARG A 237 -5.42 -9.31 15.91
CA ARG A 237 -6.31 -9.33 17.08
C ARG A 237 -7.75 -9.73 16.75
N ARG A 238 -8.26 -9.38 15.56
CA ARG A 238 -9.70 -9.51 15.21
C ARG A 238 -10.03 -10.62 14.22
N SER A 239 -9.05 -11.18 13.50
CA SER A 239 -9.30 -12.17 12.44
C SER A 239 -8.18 -13.21 12.37
N THR A 240 -8.46 -14.43 12.84
CA THR A 240 -7.55 -15.57 12.70
C THR A 240 -7.18 -15.80 11.22
N GLY A 241 -5.90 -15.68 10.89
CA GLY A 241 -5.40 -15.81 9.52
C GLY A 241 -5.79 -14.67 8.55
N GLY A 242 -6.27 -13.53 9.06
CA GLY A 242 -6.60 -12.35 8.23
C GLY A 242 -5.37 -11.76 7.55
N VAL A 243 -4.31 -11.52 8.33
CA VAL A 243 -3.01 -11.00 7.83
C VAL A 243 -2.48 -11.87 6.68
N ARG A 244 -2.45 -13.20 6.88
CA ARG A 244 -1.95 -14.15 5.89
C ARG A 244 -2.72 -14.08 4.57
N ARG A 245 -4.05 -13.93 4.62
CA ARG A 245 -4.88 -13.81 3.41
C ARG A 245 -4.59 -12.52 2.64
N GLY A 246 -4.42 -11.40 3.34
CA GLY A 246 -4.06 -10.12 2.71
C GLY A 246 -2.67 -10.16 2.08
N LEU A 247 -1.66 -10.64 2.82
CA LEU A 247 -0.30 -10.76 2.30
C LEU A 247 -0.17 -11.78 1.17
N PHE A 248 -0.91 -12.89 1.21
CA PHE A 248 -0.96 -13.86 0.12
C PHE A 248 -1.48 -13.21 -1.16
N ALA A 249 -2.63 -12.52 -1.09
CA ALA A 249 -3.18 -11.81 -2.24
C ALA A 249 -2.23 -10.71 -2.75
N GLY A 250 -1.65 -9.93 -1.84
CA GLY A 250 -0.66 -8.91 -2.18
C GLY A 250 0.55 -9.51 -2.90
N SER A 251 1.10 -10.63 -2.40
CA SER A 251 2.25 -11.29 -3.02
C SER A 251 1.97 -11.81 -4.44
N ILE A 252 0.76 -12.32 -4.71
CA ILE A 252 0.38 -12.72 -6.08
C ILE A 252 0.33 -11.49 -6.99
N VAL A 253 -0.33 -10.42 -6.57
CA VAL A 253 -0.42 -9.17 -7.35
C VAL A 253 0.97 -8.63 -7.63
N THR A 254 1.84 -8.56 -6.62
CA THR A 254 3.22 -8.10 -6.78
C THR A 254 4.00 -8.97 -7.77
N LEU A 255 3.88 -10.30 -7.69
CA LEU A 255 4.56 -11.21 -8.61
C LEU A 255 4.11 -11.00 -10.06
N VAL A 256 2.80 -10.88 -10.29
CA VAL A 256 2.27 -10.61 -11.64
C VAL A 256 2.81 -9.29 -12.18
N LEU A 257 2.79 -8.23 -11.37
CA LEU A 257 3.28 -6.91 -11.76
C LEU A 257 4.78 -6.93 -12.06
N ILE A 258 5.60 -7.48 -11.17
CA ILE A 258 7.06 -7.43 -11.33
C ILE A 258 7.56 -8.32 -12.47
N ILE A 259 6.92 -9.47 -12.68
CA ILE A 259 7.23 -10.35 -13.83
C ILE A 259 6.82 -9.65 -15.13
N GLY A 260 5.63 -9.04 -15.19
CA GLY A 260 5.18 -8.30 -16.36
C GLY A 260 6.11 -7.14 -16.71
N LEU A 261 6.45 -6.29 -15.73
CA LEU A 261 7.40 -5.19 -15.92
C LEU A 261 8.80 -5.69 -16.31
N GLY A 262 9.27 -6.77 -15.69
CA GLY A 262 10.56 -7.38 -16.03
C GLY A 262 10.62 -7.91 -17.47
N VAL A 263 9.54 -8.54 -17.96
CA VAL A 263 9.44 -8.99 -19.36
C VAL A 263 9.47 -7.80 -20.31
N LEU A 264 8.73 -6.73 -20.04
CA LEU A 264 8.73 -5.51 -20.87
C LEU A 264 10.12 -4.87 -20.92
N ALA A 265 10.78 -4.73 -19.78
CA ALA A 265 12.15 -4.21 -19.70
C ALA A 265 13.15 -5.09 -20.45
N PHE A 266 13.02 -6.42 -20.35
CA PHE A 266 13.89 -7.37 -21.05
C PHE A 266 13.71 -7.34 -22.57
N MET A 267 12.49 -7.15 -23.07
CA MET A 267 12.21 -7.07 -24.51
C MET A 267 12.75 -5.80 -25.17
N GLY A 268 12.91 -4.71 -24.41
CA GLY A 268 13.36 -3.43 -24.96
C GLY A 268 13.69 -2.42 -23.87
N TRP A 269 14.90 -2.52 -23.31
CA TRP A 269 15.36 -1.66 -22.22
C TRP A 269 15.25 -0.17 -22.54
N GLU A 270 15.75 0.26 -23.71
CA GLU A 270 15.76 1.67 -24.10
C GLU A 270 14.35 2.27 -24.23
N THR A 271 13.40 1.50 -24.78
CA THR A 271 12.00 1.93 -24.88
C THR A 271 11.34 1.97 -23.50
N PHE A 272 11.57 0.93 -22.68
CA PHE A 272 11.06 0.88 -21.31
C PHE A 272 11.56 2.06 -20.46
N PHE A 273 12.86 2.34 -20.50
CA PHE A 273 13.48 3.45 -19.77
C PHE A 273 12.95 4.81 -20.26
N THR A 274 12.81 4.98 -21.57
CA THR A 274 12.22 6.18 -22.19
C THR A 274 10.78 6.40 -21.74
N ASP A 275 9.94 5.38 -21.79
CA ASP A 275 8.52 5.50 -21.43
C ASP A 275 8.34 5.71 -19.92
N PHE A 276 9.20 5.10 -19.10
CA PHE A 276 9.27 5.43 -17.68
C PHE A 276 9.52 6.94 -17.47
N HIS A 277 10.52 7.52 -18.15
CA HIS A 277 10.81 8.95 -18.00
C HIS A 277 9.67 9.83 -18.50
N ARG A 278 8.98 9.46 -19.58
CA ARG A 278 7.83 10.22 -20.10
C ARG A 278 6.63 10.25 -19.16
N ILE A 279 6.47 9.24 -18.30
CA ILE A 279 5.39 9.21 -17.31
C ILE A 279 5.64 10.23 -16.19
N PHE A 280 6.90 10.43 -15.80
CA PHE A 280 7.25 11.23 -14.62
C PHE A 280 7.82 12.61 -14.93
N PHE A 281 8.38 12.82 -16.12
CA PHE A 281 9.11 14.03 -16.48
C PHE A 281 8.66 14.60 -17.81
N ALA A 282 8.71 15.92 -17.94
CA ALA A 282 8.36 16.61 -19.18
C ALA A 282 9.34 16.27 -20.31
N ASN A 283 8.87 16.29 -21.56
CA ASN A 283 9.72 16.01 -22.71
C ASN A 283 10.88 17.02 -22.79
N GLY A 284 12.11 16.50 -22.99
CA GLY A 284 13.33 17.29 -23.14
C GLY A 284 14.02 17.71 -21.84
N THR A 285 13.46 17.41 -20.66
CA THR A 285 14.10 17.78 -19.37
C THR A 285 15.05 16.72 -18.84
N TRP A 286 15.07 15.52 -19.42
CA TRP A 286 15.81 14.35 -18.92
C TRP A 286 16.70 13.69 -19.98
N THR A 287 16.79 14.28 -21.18
CA THR A 287 17.64 13.80 -22.28
C THR A 287 18.95 14.58 -22.31
N PHE A 288 20.07 13.87 -22.25
CA PHE A 288 21.41 14.44 -22.13
C PHE A 288 22.33 13.88 -23.22
N TYR A 289 23.43 14.58 -23.48
CA TYR A 289 24.50 14.06 -24.34
C TYR A 289 25.31 13.00 -23.60
N THR A 290 26.02 12.16 -24.35
CA THR A 290 26.83 11.08 -23.77
C THR A 290 28.03 11.57 -22.96
N ASP A 291 28.47 12.81 -23.21
CA ASP A 291 29.56 13.49 -22.51
C ASP A 291 29.10 14.37 -21.34
N ASP A 292 27.78 14.54 -21.14
CA ASP A 292 27.21 15.22 -19.98
C ASP A 292 27.52 14.43 -18.70
N THR A 293 27.84 15.15 -17.62
CA THR A 293 28.34 14.58 -16.35
C THR A 293 27.39 13.53 -15.78
N LEU A 294 26.09 13.79 -15.74
CA LEU A 294 25.08 12.95 -15.10
C LEU A 294 24.97 11.57 -15.78
N ILE A 295 24.96 11.52 -17.11
CA ILE A 295 24.92 10.24 -17.86
C ILE A 295 26.24 9.48 -17.71
N ARG A 296 27.37 10.19 -17.62
CA ARG A 296 28.66 9.56 -17.32
C ARG A 296 28.68 8.95 -15.91
N LEU A 297 28.06 9.58 -14.92
CA LEU A 297 27.93 9.07 -13.56
C LEU A 297 26.89 7.95 -13.42
N PHE A 298 25.83 7.96 -14.23
CA PHE A 298 24.76 6.96 -14.17
C PHE A 298 24.42 6.46 -15.59
N PRO A 299 25.31 5.66 -16.20
CA PRO A 299 25.12 5.17 -17.56
C PRO A 299 23.94 4.19 -17.62
N SER A 300 23.46 3.88 -18.83
CA SER A 300 22.35 2.93 -19.04
C SER A 300 22.57 1.59 -18.31
N GLN A 301 23.82 1.12 -18.24
CA GLN A 301 24.19 -0.09 -17.48
C GLN A 301 23.84 0.02 -15.98
N PHE A 302 24.17 1.13 -15.32
CA PHE A 302 23.84 1.35 -13.90
C PHE A 302 22.33 1.24 -13.66
N TRP A 303 21.53 1.85 -14.52
CA TRP A 303 20.07 1.84 -14.41
C TRP A 303 19.47 0.46 -14.69
N SER A 304 20.02 -0.26 -15.67
CA SER A 304 19.62 -1.64 -15.96
C SER A 304 19.91 -2.54 -14.75
N ASP A 305 21.09 -2.42 -14.15
CA ASP A 305 21.49 -3.22 -13.00
C ASP A 305 20.69 -2.88 -11.74
N ALA A 306 20.42 -1.60 -11.49
CA ALA A 306 19.47 -1.15 -10.48
C ALA A 306 18.06 -1.73 -10.69
N GLY A 307 17.57 -1.72 -11.93
CA GLY A 307 16.28 -2.31 -12.30
C GLY A 307 16.23 -3.82 -12.06
N ILE A 308 17.29 -4.54 -12.40
CA ILE A 308 17.45 -5.98 -12.14
C ILE A 308 17.45 -6.25 -10.63
N PHE A 309 18.20 -5.47 -9.85
CA PHE A 309 18.22 -5.62 -8.40
C PHE A 309 16.83 -5.41 -7.78
N ILE A 310 16.13 -4.34 -8.17
CA ILE A 310 14.75 -4.05 -7.71
C ILE A 310 13.83 -5.22 -8.07
N GLY A 311 13.87 -5.66 -9.33
CA GLY A 311 13.08 -6.79 -9.82
C GLY A 311 13.33 -8.07 -9.03
N ALA A 312 14.60 -8.44 -8.86
CA ALA A 312 15.01 -9.64 -8.13
C ALA A 312 14.62 -9.57 -6.65
N PHE A 313 14.87 -8.44 -5.98
CA PHE A 313 14.52 -8.25 -4.58
C PHE A 313 13.01 -8.38 -4.35
N VAL A 314 12.20 -7.67 -5.17
CA VAL A 314 10.74 -7.71 -5.09
C VAL A 314 10.22 -9.13 -5.37
N LEU A 315 10.77 -9.82 -6.37
CA LEU A 315 10.42 -11.20 -6.73
C LEU A 315 10.71 -12.16 -5.58
N VAL A 316 11.91 -12.11 -4.99
CA VAL A 316 12.32 -12.98 -3.89
C VAL A 316 11.46 -12.74 -2.65
N VAL A 317 11.32 -11.49 -2.22
CA VAL A 317 10.54 -11.15 -1.01
C VAL A 317 9.06 -11.51 -1.19
N SER A 318 8.50 -11.28 -2.37
CA SER A 318 7.11 -11.66 -2.68
C SER A 318 6.93 -13.17 -2.71
N SER A 319 7.88 -13.92 -3.29
CA SER A 319 7.85 -15.39 -3.34
C SER A 319 7.94 -16.01 -1.95
N LEU A 320 8.84 -15.48 -1.10
CA LEU A 320 8.94 -15.89 0.30
C LEU A 320 7.66 -15.57 1.06
N THR A 321 7.10 -14.38 0.87
CA THR A 321 5.82 -13.98 1.50
C THR A 321 4.69 -14.91 1.06
N LEU A 322 4.60 -15.24 -0.23
CA LEU A 322 3.63 -16.19 -0.76
C LEU A 322 3.78 -17.58 -0.12
N ALA A 323 5.01 -18.09 -0.05
CA ALA A 323 5.31 -19.39 0.55
C ALA A 323 4.94 -19.44 2.05
N PHE A 324 5.33 -18.42 2.83
CA PHE A 324 5.02 -18.36 4.26
C PHE A 324 3.53 -18.14 4.53
N THR A 325 2.81 -17.49 3.63
CA THR A 325 1.36 -17.23 3.75
C THR A 325 0.49 -18.29 3.08
N TRP A 326 1.10 -19.31 2.47
CA TRP A 326 0.40 -20.36 1.74
C TRP A 326 -0.70 -21.04 2.58
N PRO A 327 -1.92 -21.22 2.03
CA PRO A 327 -3.05 -21.76 2.77
C PRO A 327 -2.99 -23.29 2.88
N THR A 328 -2.23 -23.82 3.83
CA THR A 328 -2.16 -25.27 4.09
C THR A 328 -3.41 -25.81 4.79
N LYS A 329 -3.69 -27.11 4.63
CA LYS A 329 -4.85 -27.80 5.25
C LYS A 329 -4.84 -27.67 6.78
N ASP A 330 -3.68 -27.87 7.41
CA ASP A 330 -3.54 -27.79 8.87
C ASP A 330 -3.82 -26.37 9.41
N ARG A 331 -3.38 -25.36 8.66
CA ARG A 331 -3.65 -23.95 8.99
C ARG A 331 -5.13 -23.61 8.83
N ARG A 332 -5.79 -24.14 7.80
CA ARG A 332 -7.25 -24.00 7.65
C ARG A 332 -7.99 -24.66 8.82
N GLN A 333 -7.57 -25.87 9.22
CA GLN A 333 -8.15 -26.57 10.37
C GLN A 333 -7.92 -25.83 11.69
N ALA A 334 -6.73 -25.26 11.92
CA ALA A 334 -6.44 -24.45 13.10
C ALA A 334 -7.31 -23.19 13.17
N VAL A 335 -7.55 -22.50 12.04
CA VAL A 335 -8.46 -21.35 11.96
C VAL A 335 -9.92 -21.77 12.26
N VAL A 336 -10.36 -22.93 11.77
CA VAL A 336 -11.71 -23.47 12.06
C VAL A 336 -11.85 -23.84 13.54
N ARG A 337 -10.82 -24.47 14.13
CA ARG A 337 -10.78 -24.81 15.57
C ARG A 337 -10.84 -23.55 16.44
N ALA A 338 -10.07 -22.51 16.12
CA ALA A 338 -10.08 -21.23 16.83
C ALA A 338 -11.44 -20.52 16.81
N LYS A 339 -12.26 -20.74 15.75
CA LYS A 339 -13.61 -20.19 15.65
C LYS A 339 -14.68 -20.99 16.41
N ARG A 340 -14.38 -22.21 16.89
CA ARG A 340 -15.33 -23.09 17.61
C ARG A 340 -14.75 -23.54 18.97
N PRO A 341 -14.56 -22.63 19.94
CA PRO A 341 -13.99 -22.98 21.25
C PRO A 341 -14.88 -23.93 22.08
N GLY A 342 -16.21 -23.94 21.84
CA GLY A 342 -17.19 -24.63 22.71
C GLY A 342 -17.29 -26.16 22.62
N ARG A 343 -16.60 -26.86 21.69
CA ARG A 343 -16.69 -28.34 21.60
C ARG A 343 -15.79 -29.09 22.60
N ARG A 344 -14.89 -28.41 23.31
CA ARG A 344 -14.06 -29.04 24.36
C ARG A 344 -14.71 -29.06 25.74
N ALA A 345 -15.63 -28.13 26.04
CA ALA A 345 -16.29 -28.05 27.35
C ALA A 345 -17.47 -29.03 27.51
N ALA A 346 -17.92 -29.67 26.43
CA ALA A 346 -19.02 -30.65 26.45
C ALA A 346 -18.53 -32.11 26.38
N ALA A 347 -17.23 -32.34 26.49
CA ALA A 347 -16.61 -33.66 26.38
C ALA A 347 -15.58 -33.93 27.50
N GLN A 348 -15.67 -33.17 28.59
CA GLN A 348 -14.95 -33.43 29.85
C GLN A 348 -15.96 -33.64 30.96
#